data_AF-A0A1J4UU96-F1
#
_entry.id   AF-A0A1J4UU96-F1
#
_cell.length_a   1.000
_cell.length_b   1.000
_cell.length_c   1.000
_cell.angle_alpha   90.00
_cell.angle_beta   90.00
_cell.angle_gamma   90.00
#
_symmetry.space_group_name_H-M   'P 1'
#
loop_
_entity.id
_entity.type
_entity.pdbx_description
1 polymer ?
#
loop_
_entity_poly.entity_id
_entity_poly.type
_entity_poly.pdbx_seq_one_letter_code
_entity_poly.pdbx_strand_id
1 'polypeptide(L)' 'MYGDSEGYGDRDRDRDRAPVEKPVKVGDKVTVEITDVARKGDGIARVNGFVIFVPGANKGDNIEVEITELKNRFAIGKRV' A
#
# COMPACT_ATOMS: atom_id res chain seq x y z
N MET A 1 46.92 38.81 2.09
CA MET A 1 45.76 38.83 1.19
C MET A 1 45.17 37.44 1.19
N TYR A 2 43.91 37.27 1.61
CA TYR A 2 43.19 36.00 1.47
C TYR A 2 42.56 35.98 0.09
N GLY A 3 42.75 34.87 -0.62
CA GLY A 3 42.39 34.73 -2.01
C GLY A 3 42.30 33.26 -2.37
N ASP A 4 41.30 32.60 -1.81
CA ASP A 4 40.80 31.32 -2.26
C ASP A 4 39.27 31.40 -2.22
N SER A 5 38.76 31.76 -3.38
CA SER A 5 37.40 31.58 -3.83
C SER A 5 37.05 30.10 -3.89
N GLU A 6 35.89 29.72 -3.35
CA GLU A 6 35.05 28.68 -3.94
C GLU A 6 33.62 28.84 -3.41
N GLY A 7 32.78 29.44 -4.25
CA GLY A 7 31.34 29.41 -4.07
C GLY A 7 30.76 28.15 -4.71
N TYR A 8 29.95 27.42 -3.95
CA TYR A 8 28.87 26.54 -4.40
C TYR A 8 27.79 26.68 -3.31
N GLY A 9 26.62 27.23 -3.57
CA GLY A 9 25.70 26.77 -4.60
C GLY A 9 24.76 25.76 -3.96
N ASP A 10 23.57 26.26 -3.59
CA ASP A 10 22.28 25.57 -3.64
C ASP A 10 22.24 24.06 -3.38
N ARG A 11 21.37 23.66 -2.43
CA ARG A 11 20.16 22.87 -2.72
C ARG A 11 19.66 22.12 -1.48
N ASP A 12 18.43 22.45 -1.10
CA ASP A 12 17.40 21.46 -0.77
C ASP A 12 17.78 20.39 0.27
N ARG A 13 17.79 20.77 1.55
CA ARG A 13 17.76 19.82 2.68
C ARG A 13 16.35 19.23 2.90
N ASP A 14 15.70 18.86 1.81
CA ASP A 14 14.36 18.26 1.74
C ASP A 14 14.38 16.87 1.08
N ARG A 15 15.51 16.14 1.11
CA ARG A 15 15.72 14.96 0.25
C ARG A 15 15.80 13.58 0.91
N ASP A 16 15.72 13.44 2.23
CA ASP A 16 15.93 12.13 2.89
C ASP A 16 14.81 11.69 3.83
N ARG A 17 13.57 12.11 3.56
CA ARG A 17 12.42 11.29 3.93
C ARG A 17 11.69 10.91 2.65
N ALA A 18 12.33 10.02 1.88
CA ALA A 18 11.62 9.26 0.86
C ALA A 18 10.25 8.87 1.45
N PRO A 19 9.12 9.27 0.83
CA PRO A 19 7.83 8.84 1.30
C PRO A 19 7.91 7.32 1.31
N VAL A 20 7.77 6.72 2.49
CA VAL A 20 7.79 5.26 2.65
C VAL A 20 6.76 4.74 1.68
N GLU A 21 7.21 4.23 0.54
CA GLU A 21 6.33 3.80 -0.53
C GLU A 21 5.53 2.66 0.05
N LYS A 22 4.27 2.95 0.38
CA LYS A 22 3.38 1.95 0.93
C LYS A 22 3.29 0.85 -0.14
N PRO A 23 3.44 -0.43 0.23
CA PRO A 23 3.54 -1.55 -0.71
C PRO A 23 2.30 -1.75 -1.59
N VAL A 24 1.26 -0.94 -1.37
CA VAL A 24 -0.01 -0.92 -2.08
C VAL A 24 -0.46 0.54 -2.17
N LYS A 25 -0.86 1.00 -3.35
CA LYS A 25 -1.49 2.32 -3.54
C LYS A 25 -3.01 2.17 -3.56
N VAL A 26 -3.70 3.23 -3.17
CA VAL A 26 -5.15 3.33 -3.42
C VAL A 26 -5.36 3.38 -4.93
N GLY A 27 -6.22 2.51 -5.45
CA GLY A 27 -6.46 2.29 -6.87
C GLY A 27 -5.64 1.17 -7.50
N ASP A 28 -4.67 0.58 -6.78
CA ASP A 28 -3.97 -0.61 -7.28
C ASP A 28 -4.88 -1.82 -7.26
N LYS A 29 -4.72 -2.66 -8.28
CA LYS A 29 -5.36 -3.96 -8.38
C LYS A 29 -4.35 -5.03 -8.01
N VAL A 30 -4.70 -5.82 -7.00
CA VAL A 30 -3.87 -6.91 -6.50
C VAL A 30 -4.65 -8.21 -6.54
N THR A 31 -4.05 -9.23 -7.13
CA THR A 31 -4.60 -10.58 -7.09
C THR A 31 -4.29 -11.18 -5.72
N VAL A 32 -5.33 -11.55 -4.98
CA VAL A 32 -5.20 -12.06 -3.63
C VAL A 32 -6.05 -13.31 -3.44
N GLU A 33 -5.54 -14.22 -2.63
CA GLU A 33 -6.28 -15.40 -2.22
C GLU A 33 -7.06 -15.12 -0.94
N ILE A 34 -8.35 -15.43 -0.98
CA ILE A 34 -9.23 -15.30 0.17
C ILE A 34 -9.06 -16.53 1.05
N THR A 35 -8.26 -16.37 2.10
CA THR A 35 -7.98 -17.45 3.06
C THR A 35 -9.15 -17.72 4.01
N ASP A 36 -10.01 -16.72 4.26
CA ASP A 36 -11.11 -16.84 5.20
C ASP A 36 -12.25 -15.87 4.89
N VAL A 37 -13.43 -16.08 5.50
CA VAL A 37 -14.61 -15.21 5.33
C VAL A 37 -15.23 -14.96 6.69
N ALA A 38 -15.49 -13.68 6.99
CA ALA A 38 -16.19 -13.26 8.19
C ALA A 38 -17.67 -13.67 8.14
N ARG A 39 -18.32 -13.77 9.31
CA ARG A 39 -19.75 -14.14 9.43
C ARG A 39 -20.70 -13.19 8.68
N LYS A 40 -20.29 -11.96 8.39
CA LYS A 40 -21.06 -10.99 7.60
C LYS A 40 -20.97 -11.20 6.08
N GLY A 41 -20.14 -12.12 5.61
CA GLY A 41 -19.83 -12.28 4.18
C GLY A 41 -18.68 -11.41 3.69
N ASP A 42 -17.84 -10.90 4.60
CA ASP A 42 -16.62 -10.16 4.23
C ASP A 42 -15.47 -11.14 4.07
N GLY A 43 -14.91 -11.25 2.87
CA GLY A 43 -13.72 -12.05 2.61
C GLY A 43 -12.46 -11.41 3.19
N ILE A 44 -11.61 -12.25 3.76
CA ILE A 44 -10.36 -11.88 4.40
C ILE A 44 -9.21 -12.45 3.57
N ALA A 45 -8.53 -11.57 2.85
CA ALA A 45 -7.29 -11.86 2.15
C ALA A 45 -6.10 -11.53 3.06
N ARG A 46 -5.06 -12.36 3.00
CA ARG A 46 -3.77 -12.11 3.67
C ARG A 46 -2.64 -12.18 2.65
N VAL A 47 -1.91 -11.09 2.52
CA VAL A 47 -0.76 -10.98 1.63
C VAL A 47 0.46 -10.60 2.46
N ASN A 48 1.43 -11.49 2.63
CA ASN A 48 2.67 -11.23 3.37
C ASN A 48 2.45 -10.62 4.78
N GLY A 49 1.42 -11.06 5.50
CA GLY A 49 1.05 -10.52 6.83
C GLY A 49 0.20 -9.24 6.80
N PHE A 50 -0.14 -8.74 5.62
CA PHE A 50 -1.05 -7.62 5.42
C PHE A 50 -2.47 -8.12 5.19
N VAL A 51 -3.42 -7.60 5.97
CA VAL A 51 -4.84 -8.01 5.90
C VAL A 51 -5.58 -7.09 4.94
N ILE A 52 -6.31 -7.69 4.02
CA ILE A 52 -7.15 -7.00 3.04
C ILE A 52 -8.58 -7.48 3.24
N PHE A 53 -9.49 -6.54 3.50
CA PHE A 53 -10.91 -6.81 3.64
C PHE A 53 -11.61 -6.61 2.30
N VAL A 54 -12.34 -7.63 1.86
CA VAL A 54 -13.04 -7.67 0.57
C VAL A 54 -14.50 -8.09 0.79
N PRO A 55 -15.46 -7.16 0.82
CA PRO A 55 -16.86 -7.51 0.98
C PRO A 55 -17.35 -8.34 -0.21
N GLY A 56 -18.08 -9.44 0.05
CA GLY A 56 -18.65 -10.29 -0.99
C GLY A 56 -17.65 -11.25 -1.67
N ALA A 57 -16.51 -11.52 -1.03
CA ALA A 57 -15.54 -12.52 -1.47
C ALA A 57 -15.65 -13.80 -0.64
N ASN A 58 -15.45 -14.98 -1.27
CA ASN A 58 -15.59 -16.28 -0.61
C ASN A 58 -14.24 -16.95 -0.34
N LYS A 59 -14.23 -17.86 0.63
CA LYS A 59 -13.03 -18.61 1.01
C LYS A 59 -12.58 -19.52 -0.13
N GLY A 60 -11.30 -19.46 -0.47
CA GLY A 60 -10.68 -20.22 -1.56
C GLY A 60 -10.75 -19.53 -2.92
N ASP A 61 -11.38 -18.35 -3.01
CA ASP A 61 -11.36 -17.56 -4.24
C ASP A 61 -10.00 -16.88 -4.41
N ASN A 62 -9.45 -16.97 -5.62
CA ASN A 62 -8.36 -16.13 -6.09
C ASN A 62 -8.95 -15.04 -6.98
N ILE A 63 -9.14 -13.85 -6.42
CA ILE A 63 -9.79 -12.73 -7.10
C ILE A 63 -8.87 -11.52 -7.15
N GLU A 64 -9.09 -10.68 -8.16
CA GLU A 64 -8.47 -9.38 -8.24
C GLU A 64 -9.25 -8.38 -7.37
N VAL A 65 -8.51 -7.66 -6.54
CA VAL A 65 -9.06 -6.72 -5.56
C VAL A 65 -8.46 -5.35 -5.83
N GLU A 66 -9.32 -4.37 -6.07
CA GLU A 66 -8.93 -2.97 -6.18
C GLU A 66 -8.94 -2.33 -4.79
N ILE A 67 -7.78 -1.83 -4.36
CA ILE A 67 -7.64 -1.16 -3.07
C ILE A 67 -8.35 0.19 -3.12
N THR A 68 -9.45 0.36 -2.40
CA THR A 68 -10.17 1.64 -2.34
C THR A 68 -9.71 2.51 -1.18
N GLU A 69 -9.25 1.88 -0.09
CA GLU A 69 -8.69 2.59 1.06
C GLU A 69 -7.49 1.84 1.62
N LEU A 70 -6.46 2.61 1.97
CA LEU A 70 -5.24 2.07 2.57
C LEU A 70 -5.00 2.67 3.95
N LYS A 71 -5.11 1.84 4.99
CA LYS A 71 -4.86 2.24 6.38
C LYS A 71 -3.48 1.76 6.84
N ASN A 72 -3.05 2.20 8.02
CA ASN A 72 -1.70 1.94 8.53
C ASN A 72 -1.35 0.44 8.73
N ARG A 73 -2.34 -0.45 8.87
CA ARG A 73 -2.13 -1.90 9.15
C ARG A 73 -2.98 -2.84 8.29
N PHE A 74 -3.87 -2.29 7.46
CA PHE A 74 -4.78 -3.07 6.63
C PHE A 74 -5.23 -2.22 5.44
N ALA A 75 -5.73 -2.86 4.40
CA ALA A 75 -6.41 -2.19 3.31
C ALA A 75 -7.85 -2.70 3.18
N ILE A 76 -8.69 -1.83 2.64
CA ILE A 76 -10.05 -2.16 2.23
C ILE A 76 -10.03 -2.10 0.72
N GLY A 77 -10.51 -3.17 0.09
CA GLY A 77 -10.64 -3.24 -1.34
C GLY A 77 -11.97 -3.85 -1.73
N LYS A 78 -12.34 -3.66 -2.99
CA LYS A 78 -13.51 -4.28 -3.60
C LYS A 78 -13.05 -5.28 -4.63
N ARG A 79 -13.79 -6.39 -4.78
CA ARG A 79 -13.61 -7.30 -5.91
C ARG A 79 -13.93 -6.55 -7.20
N VAL A 80 -13.06 -6.65 -8.20
CA VAL A 80 -13.32 -6.18 -9.57
C VAL A 80 -13.89 -7.29 -10.45
#